data_AF-A0A6N7FX84-F1
#
_entry.id   AF-A0A6N7FX84-F1
#
_cell.length_a   1.000
_cell.length_b   1.000
_cell.length_c   1.000
_cell.angle_alpha   90.00
_cell.angle_beta   90.00
_cell.angle_gamma   90.00
#
_symmetry.space_group_name_H-M   'P 1'
#
loop_
_entity.id
_entity.type
_entity.pdbx_description
1 polymer ?
#
loop_
_entity_poly.entity_id
_entity_poly.type
_entity_poly.pdbx_seq_one_letter_code
_entity_poly.pdbx_strand_id
1 'polypeptide(L)'
;MLDPAEEHAVAEQFGVALAQVRRDHLISHLLAAISTHLADDVLFFGGTALSRTHAPDGRLSEDIDLISLGNRRTTAETLERTLVRATRREYPGLRWEPPPTSVREATPALLITSEGISVRIQLLSRTGYQPWPNERRSLGQRYSDAPPATLIVPTGDAFAAWKSALALVERGIGDSIVSRAVAESASCPPSVRTVGFSEPLYDTIALVQREAETLSPASRELARLAQRMLLARRPSEP
;
A
#
# COMPACT_ATOMS: atom_id res chain seq x y z
N MET A 1 -22.60 -8.52 3.14
CA MET A 1 -22.38 -8.34 4.58
C MET A 1 -21.41 -9.44 4.97
N LEU A 2 -20.35 -9.08 5.71
CA LEU A 2 -19.32 -10.04 6.10
C LEU A 2 -19.91 -11.16 6.97
N ASP A 3 -19.75 -12.41 6.54
CA ASP A 3 -20.13 -13.57 7.33
C ASP A 3 -19.20 -13.68 8.56
N PRO A 4 -19.73 -13.77 9.79
CA PRO A 4 -18.92 -13.97 10.99
C PRO A 4 -17.96 -15.16 10.91
N ALA A 5 -18.34 -16.27 10.26
CA ALA A 5 -17.45 -17.41 10.12
C ALA A 5 -16.25 -17.09 9.21
N GLU A 6 -16.52 -16.42 8.09
CA GLU A 6 -15.49 -15.93 7.17
C GLU A 6 -14.59 -14.90 7.84
N GLU A 7 -15.15 -13.99 8.64
CA GLU A 7 -14.39 -12.99 9.42
C GLU A 7 -13.36 -13.66 10.34
N HIS A 8 -13.78 -14.67 11.10
CA HIS A 8 -12.89 -15.39 12.03
C HIS A 8 -11.85 -16.22 11.27
N ALA A 9 -12.22 -16.87 10.18
CA ALA A 9 -11.29 -17.64 9.36
C ALA A 9 -10.18 -16.77 8.76
N VAL A 10 -10.53 -15.59 8.24
CA VAL A 10 -9.54 -14.63 7.71
C VAL A 10 -8.67 -14.08 8.85
N ALA A 11 -9.25 -13.78 10.01
CA ALA A 11 -8.48 -13.33 11.18
C ALA A 11 -7.44 -14.36 11.61
N GLU A 12 -7.83 -15.64 11.65
CA GLU A 12 -6.95 -16.76 11.98
C GLU A 12 -5.85 -16.94 10.92
N GLN A 13 -6.22 -16.96 9.63
CA GLN A 13 -5.29 -17.13 8.51
C GLN A 13 -4.16 -16.09 8.54
N PHE A 14 -4.50 -14.82 8.77
CA PHE A 14 -3.52 -13.73 8.76
C PHE A 14 -2.93 -13.42 10.15
N GLY A 15 -3.47 -14.02 11.22
CA GLY A 15 -3.06 -13.76 12.59
C GLY A 15 -3.28 -12.31 13.01
N VAL A 16 -4.46 -11.76 12.72
CA VAL A 16 -4.82 -10.34 12.90
C VAL A 16 -6.11 -10.16 13.70
N ALA A 17 -6.35 -8.95 14.21
CA ALA A 17 -7.59 -8.62 14.90
C ALA A 17 -8.78 -8.52 13.94
N LEU A 18 -9.99 -8.85 14.42
CA LEU A 18 -11.24 -8.74 13.65
C LEU A 18 -11.44 -7.34 13.03
N ALA A 19 -11.07 -6.27 13.75
CA ALA A 19 -11.14 -4.91 13.23
C ALA A 19 -10.31 -4.70 11.95
N GLN A 20 -9.17 -5.39 11.82
CA GLN A 20 -8.34 -5.34 10.61
C GLN A 20 -8.98 -6.13 9.46
N VAL A 21 -9.66 -7.24 9.76
CA VAL A 21 -10.44 -8.01 8.78
C VAL A 21 -11.61 -7.19 8.26
N ARG A 22 -12.38 -6.53 9.13
CA ARG A 22 -13.48 -5.63 8.70
C ARG A 22 -12.97 -4.47 7.83
N ARG A 23 -11.78 -3.93 8.12
CA ARG A 23 -11.14 -2.93 7.26
C ARG A 23 -10.77 -3.53 5.90
N ASP A 24 -10.19 -4.72 5.85
CA ASP A 24 -9.84 -5.38 4.60
C ASP A 24 -11.09 -5.82 3.79
N HIS A 25 -12.20 -6.13 4.45
CA HIS A 25 -13.53 -6.30 3.84
C HIS A 25 -13.98 -5.02 3.16
N LEU A 26 -13.85 -3.87 3.83
CA LEU A 26 -14.18 -2.57 3.25
C LEU A 26 -13.29 -2.28 2.03
N ILE A 27 -11.98 -2.54 2.13
CA ILE A 27 -11.06 -2.40 1.00
C ILE A 27 -11.49 -3.29 -0.18
N SER A 28 -11.93 -4.52 0.06
CA SER A 28 -12.42 -5.43 -0.99
C SER A 28 -13.60 -4.84 -1.78
N HIS A 29 -14.58 -4.26 -1.09
CA HIS A 29 -15.73 -3.59 -1.71
C HIS A 29 -15.34 -2.27 -2.40
N LEU A 30 -14.43 -1.50 -1.81
CA LEU A 30 -13.92 -0.28 -2.44
C LEU A 30 -13.14 -0.58 -3.72
N LEU A 31 -12.30 -1.62 -3.73
CA LEU A 31 -11.56 -2.04 -4.94
C LEU A 31 -12.50 -2.49 -6.06
N ALA A 32 -13.61 -3.17 -5.73
CA ALA A 32 -14.65 -3.52 -6.70
C ALA A 32 -15.34 -2.28 -7.29
N ALA A 33 -15.66 -1.30 -6.45
CA ALA A 33 -16.24 -0.03 -6.88
C ALA A 33 -15.26 0.79 -7.75
N ILE A 34 -13.98 0.86 -7.37
CA ILE A 34 -12.93 1.51 -8.15
C ILE A 34 -12.75 0.80 -9.49
N SER A 35 -12.74 -0.54 -9.51
CA SER A 35 -12.67 -1.31 -10.75
C SER A 35 -13.85 -1.04 -11.68
N THR A 36 -15.05 -0.92 -11.13
CA THR A 36 -16.25 -0.68 -11.95
C THR A 36 -16.27 0.73 -12.54
N HIS A 37 -15.76 1.73 -11.83
CA HIS A 37 -15.96 3.14 -12.19
C HIS A 37 -14.71 3.87 -12.67
N LEU A 38 -13.51 3.35 -12.39
CA LEU A 38 -12.23 4.04 -12.63
C LEU A 38 -11.13 3.12 -13.19
N ALA A 39 -11.41 1.90 -13.64
CA ALA A 39 -10.37 0.94 -14.03
C ALA A 39 -9.43 1.41 -15.16
N ASP A 40 -9.88 2.34 -16.01
CA ASP A 40 -9.08 2.95 -17.08
C ASP A 40 -8.45 4.29 -16.65
N ASP A 41 -8.85 4.85 -15.51
CA ASP A 41 -8.44 6.17 -15.03
C ASP A 41 -7.37 6.13 -13.94
N VAL A 42 -7.12 4.95 -13.34
CA VAL A 42 -6.17 4.80 -12.24
C VAL A 42 -5.21 3.63 -12.43
N LEU A 43 -3.97 3.84 -11.97
CA LEU A 43 -2.99 2.81 -11.70
C LEU A 43 -3.00 2.51 -10.19
N PHE A 44 -3.34 1.27 -9.84
CA PHE A 44 -3.35 0.79 -8.47
C PHE A 44 -1.96 0.27 -8.09
N PHE A 45 -1.37 0.85 -7.04
CA PHE A 45 -0.01 0.54 -6.62
C PHE A 45 0.12 0.39 -5.10
N GLY A 46 1.36 0.32 -4.62
CA GLY A 46 1.65 0.24 -3.19
C GLY A 46 1.46 -1.15 -2.58
N GLY A 47 1.37 -1.20 -1.25
CA GLY A 47 1.32 -2.44 -0.49
C GLY A 47 0.04 -3.23 -0.71
N THR A 48 -1.09 -2.55 -0.92
CA THR A 48 -2.38 -3.18 -1.16
C THR A 48 -2.46 -3.77 -2.55
N ALA A 49 -1.94 -3.07 -3.59
CA ALA A 49 -1.87 -3.64 -4.92
C ALA A 49 -1.02 -4.90 -4.96
N LEU A 50 0.14 -4.90 -4.30
CA LEU A 50 0.99 -6.08 -4.16
C LEU A 50 0.25 -7.24 -3.45
N SER A 51 -0.39 -6.95 -2.32
CA SER A 51 -1.18 -7.90 -1.51
C SER A 51 -2.40 -8.45 -2.27
N ARG A 52 -2.93 -7.74 -3.26
CA ARG A 52 -4.09 -8.18 -4.05
C ARG A 52 -3.72 -8.84 -5.38
N THR A 53 -2.43 -8.98 -5.70
CA THR A 53 -1.99 -9.46 -7.03
C THR A 53 -0.86 -10.48 -6.99
N HIS A 54 0.31 -10.11 -6.47
CA HIS A 54 1.53 -10.94 -6.51
C HIS A 54 1.90 -11.55 -5.16
N ALA A 55 1.31 -11.08 -4.06
CA ALA A 55 1.50 -11.62 -2.71
C ALA A 55 0.16 -11.78 -1.93
N PRO A 56 -0.81 -12.56 -2.44
CA PRO A 56 -2.15 -12.70 -1.87
C PRO A 56 -2.17 -13.21 -0.43
N ASP A 57 -1.27 -14.14 -0.12
CA ASP A 57 -1.09 -14.77 1.20
C ASP A 57 -0.09 -14.01 2.09
N GLY A 58 0.24 -12.77 1.73
CA GLY A 58 1.10 -11.89 2.51
C GLY A 58 0.38 -11.36 3.76
N ARG A 59 0.45 -10.05 3.98
CA ARG A 59 -0.33 -9.40 5.06
C ARG A 59 -1.58 -8.72 4.50
N LEU A 60 -2.55 -8.52 5.38
CA LEU A 60 -3.61 -7.55 5.13
C LEU A 60 -3.03 -6.14 5.06
N SER A 61 -3.49 -5.38 4.08
CA SER A 61 -3.13 -3.97 3.90
C SER A 61 -4.33 -3.11 4.27
N GLU A 62 -4.08 -1.87 4.69
CA GLU A 62 -5.11 -1.02 5.33
C GLU A 62 -5.46 0.24 4.52
N ASP A 63 -4.68 0.53 3.49
CA ASP A 63 -4.76 1.73 2.67
C ASP A 63 -5.02 1.38 1.20
N ILE A 64 -5.36 2.36 0.36
CA ILE A 64 -5.46 2.21 -1.09
C ILE A 64 -4.64 3.32 -1.74
N ASP A 65 -3.61 2.95 -2.50
CA ASP A 65 -2.73 3.88 -3.20
C ASP A 65 -3.02 3.87 -4.70
N LEU A 66 -3.36 5.03 -5.25
CA LEU A 66 -3.73 5.23 -6.65
C LEU A 66 -2.88 6.33 -7.29
N ILE A 67 -2.51 6.13 -8.55
CA ILE A 67 -1.97 7.18 -9.43
C ILE A 67 -3.02 7.45 -10.52
N SER A 68 -3.45 8.70 -10.65
CA SER A 68 -4.34 9.13 -11.73
C SER A 68 -3.63 9.01 -13.08
N LEU A 69 -4.23 8.32 -14.04
CA LEU A 69 -3.73 8.20 -15.41
C LEU A 69 -4.05 9.43 -16.27
N GLY A 70 -5.13 10.13 -15.93
CA GLY A 70 -5.55 11.40 -16.54
C GLY A 70 -5.45 12.57 -15.56
N ASN A 71 -6.44 13.47 -15.63
CA ASN A 71 -6.52 14.62 -14.73
C ASN A 71 -6.89 14.19 -13.30
N ARG A 72 -5.97 14.41 -12.35
CA ARG A 72 -6.16 14.03 -10.95
C ARG A 72 -7.43 14.61 -10.32
N ARG A 73 -7.78 15.86 -10.64
CA ARG A 73 -8.99 16.51 -10.09
C ARG A 73 -10.25 15.78 -10.57
N THR A 74 -10.35 15.48 -11.85
CA THR A 74 -11.47 14.71 -12.41
C THR A 74 -11.56 13.30 -11.80
N THR A 75 -10.43 12.63 -11.61
CA THR A 75 -10.39 11.32 -10.92
C THR A 75 -10.84 11.44 -9.45
N ALA A 76 -10.41 12.48 -8.74
CA ALA A 76 -10.82 12.74 -7.35
C ALA A 76 -12.34 13.00 -7.24
N GLU A 77 -12.90 13.84 -8.11
CA GLU A 77 -14.34 14.13 -8.16
C GLU A 77 -15.16 12.87 -8.45
N THR A 78 -14.67 12.01 -9.34
CA THR A 78 -15.31 10.72 -9.65
C THR A 78 -15.22 9.78 -8.46
N LEU A 79 -14.05 9.59 -7.85
CA LEU A 79 -13.88 8.79 -6.62
C LEU A 79 -14.84 9.22 -5.52
N GLU A 80 -14.89 10.52 -5.24
CA GLU A 80 -15.74 11.07 -4.18
C GLU A 80 -17.21 10.76 -4.40
N ARG A 81 -17.68 10.99 -5.63
CA ARG A 81 -19.08 10.82 -6.04
C ARG A 81 -19.50 9.34 -6.12
N THR A 82 -18.61 8.44 -6.52
CA THR A 82 -18.96 7.05 -6.83
C THR A 82 -18.82 6.13 -5.64
N LEU A 83 -17.74 6.21 -4.86
CA LEU A 83 -17.39 5.17 -3.88
C LEU A 83 -18.49 4.97 -2.82
N VAL A 84 -18.90 6.05 -2.14
CA VAL A 84 -19.95 5.99 -1.11
C VAL A 84 -21.28 5.47 -1.68
N ARG A 85 -21.62 5.85 -2.91
CA ARG A 85 -22.86 5.41 -3.57
C ARG A 85 -22.79 3.93 -3.94
N ALA A 86 -21.66 3.48 -4.48
CA ALA A 86 -21.47 2.13 -4.96
C ALA A 86 -21.44 1.11 -3.81
N THR A 87 -20.92 1.48 -2.64
CA THR A 87 -20.83 0.60 -1.47
C THR A 87 -21.94 0.82 -0.44
N ARG A 88 -22.99 1.61 -0.76
CA ARG A 88 -24.04 2.00 0.19
C ARG A 88 -24.78 0.80 0.79
N ARG A 89 -24.94 -0.28 0.02
CA ARG A 89 -25.68 -1.47 0.45
C ARG A 89 -24.92 -2.23 1.53
N GLU A 90 -23.61 -2.38 1.35
CA GLU A 90 -22.72 -3.09 2.26
C GLU A 90 -22.27 -2.23 3.44
N TYR A 91 -22.11 -0.92 3.20
CA TYR A 91 -21.59 0.06 4.16
C TYR A 91 -22.52 1.27 4.27
N PRO A 92 -23.70 1.13 4.89
CA PRO A 92 -24.58 2.25 5.14
C PRO A 92 -23.89 3.28 6.06
N GLY A 93 -23.98 4.55 5.69
CA GLY A 93 -23.37 5.64 6.46
C GLY A 93 -21.86 5.84 6.23
N LEU A 94 -21.26 5.13 5.27
CA LEU A 94 -19.89 5.41 4.82
C LEU A 94 -19.78 6.87 4.34
N ARG A 95 -18.77 7.59 4.80
CA ARG A 95 -18.56 9.00 4.45
C ARG A 95 -17.08 9.34 4.30
N TRP A 96 -16.82 10.42 3.56
CA TRP A 96 -15.50 11.01 3.45
C TRP A 96 -15.21 12.00 4.58
N GLU A 97 -13.99 11.96 5.12
CA GLU A 97 -13.57 12.87 6.19
C GLU A 97 -12.03 12.90 6.38
N PRO A 98 -11.24 13.62 5.56
CA PRO A 98 -11.63 14.52 4.48
C PRO A 98 -11.81 13.81 3.11
N PRO A 99 -12.57 14.42 2.17
CA PRO A 99 -12.75 13.90 0.81
C PRO A 99 -11.54 14.15 -0.10
N PRO A 100 -11.37 13.35 -1.18
CA PRO A 100 -10.22 13.41 -2.08
C PRO A 100 -10.10 14.73 -2.85
N THR A 101 -11.20 15.46 -3.07
CA THR A 101 -11.16 16.80 -3.71
C THR A 101 -10.63 17.90 -2.79
N SER A 102 -10.67 17.69 -1.47
CA SER A 102 -10.22 18.67 -0.48
C SER A 102 -8.77 18.50 -0.02
N VAL A 103 -8.13 17.37 -0.36
CA VAL A 103 -6.77 17.04 0.06
C VAL A 103 -5.74 17.22 -1.06
N ARG A 104 -4.54 17.63 -0.67
CA ARG A 104 -3.36 17.71 -1.55
C ARG A 104 -2.77 16.33 -1.80
N GLU A 105 -1.90 16.21 -2.79
CA GLU A 105 -1.23 14.93 -3.13
C GLU A 105 -0.39 14.33 -1.99
N ALA A 106 0.09 15.13 -1.04
CA ALA A 106 0.84 14.62 0.11
C ALA A 106 -0.06 14.10 1.24
N THR A 107 -1.39 14.20 1.12
CA THR A 107 -2.34 13.87 2.18
C THR A 107 -3.40 12.90 1.68
N PRO A 108 -3.64 11.79 2.38
CA PRO A 108 -4.66 10.83 1.97
C PRO A 108 -6.07 11.37 2.28
N ALA A 109 -7.02 11.00 1.43
CA ALA A 109 -8.43 11.08 1.78
C ALA A 109 -8.79 9.94 2.74
N LEU A 110 -9.86 10.11 3.52
CA LEU A 110 -10.27 9.11 4.51
C LEU A 110 -11.74 8.77 4.31
N LEU A 111 -12.02 7.47 4.15
CA LEU A 111 -13.37 6.92 4.23
C LEU A 111 -13.58 6.35 5.62
N ILE A 112 -14.69 6.70 6.27
CA ILE A 112 -15.02 6.25 7.63
C ILE A 112 -16.43 5.64 7.63
N THR A 113 -16.58 4.47 8.24
CA THR A 113 -17.87 3.83 8.49
C THR A 113 -18.60 4.45 9.69
N SER A 114 -19.87 4.12 9.88
CA SER A 114 -20.62 4.47 11.10
C SER A 114 -20.01 3.85 12.37
N GLU A 115 -19.31 2.72 12.22
CA GLU A 115 -18.66 1.97 13.31
C GLU A 115 -17.22 2.43 13.60
N GLY A 116 -16.76 3.48 12.91
CA GLY A 116 -15.42 4.07 13.13
C GLY A 116 -14.27 3.33 12.43
N ILE A 117 -14.57 2.34 11.58
CA ILE A 117 -13.55 1.74 10.71
C ILE A 117 -13.21 2.74 9.62
N SER A 118 -11.92 2.93 9.38
CA SER A 118 -11.44 3.87 8.37
C SER A 118 -10.46 3.24 7.40
N VAL A 119 -10.51 3.68 6.14
CA VAL A 119 -9.57 3.34 5.06
C VAL A 119 -9.02 4.64 4.48
N ARG A 120 -7.69 4.73 4.39
CA ARG A 120 -7.02 5.85 3.72
C ARG A 120 -6.93 5.57 2.23
N ILE A 121 -7.27 6.58 1.42
CA ILE A 121 -7.13 6.52 -0.03
C ILE A 121 -6.20 7.65 -0.47
N GLN A 122 -5.01 7.27 -0.93
CA GLN A 122 -4.04 8.18 -1.48
C GLN A 122 -4.23 8.26 -3.00
N LEU A 123 -4.45 9.47 -3.53
CA LEU A 123 -4.51 9.71 -4.96
C LEU A 123 -3.39 10.68 -5.36
N LEU A 124 -2.49 10.20 -6.22
CA LEU A 124 -1.34 10.94 -6.73
C LEU A 124 -1.54 11.31 -8.20
N SER A 125 -0.88 12.38 -8.64
CA SER A 125 -0.73 12.63 -10.07
C SER A 125 0.33 11.70 -10.68
N ARG A 126 0.24 11.45 -11.99
CA ARG A 126 1.27 10.71 -12.72
C ARG A 126 2.58 11.48 -12.85
N THR A 127 2.57 12.78 -12.58
CA THR A 127 3.74 13.65 -12.67
C THR A 127 4.82 13.17 -11.70
N GLY A 128 6.04 12.99 -12.19
CA GLY A 128 7.18 12.52 -11.37
C GLY A 128 7.29 11.01 -11.18
N TYR A 129 6.32 10.22 -11.66
CA TYR A 129 6.42 8.77 -11.67
C TYR A 129 7.04 8.26 -12.96
N GLN A 130 8.12 7.48 -12.82
CA GLN A 130 8.71 6.72 -13.92
C GLN A 130 7.63 5.82 -14.58
N PRO A 131 7.58 5.73 -15.92
CA PRO A 131 6.56 4.97 -16.64
C PRO A 131 6.87 3.47 -16.61
N TRP A 132 6.85 2.87 -15.43
CA TRP A 132 7.10 1.44 -15.29
C TRP A 132 6.06 0.62 -16.06
N PRO A 133 6.46 -0.55 -16.58
CA PRO A 133 5.53 -1.48 -17.20
C PRO A 133 4.36 -1.79 -16.26
N ASN A 134 3.16 -1.73 -16.80
CA ASN A 134 1.92 -2.02 -16.11
C ASN A 134 1.10 -3.04 -16.91
N GLU A 135 0.22 -3.73 -16.21
CA GLU A 135 -0.66 -4.76 -16.75
C GLU A 135 -2.06 -4.60 -16.16
N ARG A 136 -3.08 -5.01 -16.91
CA ARG A 136 -4.44 -5.16 -16.36
C ARG A 136 -4.54 -6.51 -15.69
N ARG A 137 -4.90 -6.53 -14.40
CA ARG A 137 -4.87 -7.74 -13.59
C ARG A 137 -6.09 -7.86 -12.70
N SER A 138 -6.62 -9.08 -12.60
CA SER A 138 -7.65 -9.43 -11.62
C SER A 138 -7.07 -9.38 -10.21
N LEU A 139 -7.81 -8.77 -9.29
CA LEU A 139 -7.44 -8.63 -7.89
C LEU A 139 -7.99 -9.81 -7.09
N GLY A 140 -7.20 -10.31 -6.14
CA GLY A 140 -7.65 -11.28 -5.15
C GLY A 140 -8.71 -10.67 -4.23
N GLN A 141 -9.97 -11.04 -4.44
CA GLN A 141 -11.06 -10.74 -3.52
C GLN A 141 -11.16 -11.85 -2.48
N ARG A 142 -10.93 -11.50 -1.21
CA ARG A 142 -10.82 -12.48 -0.11
C ARG A 142 -12.15 -12.92 0.46
N TYR A 143 -13.20 -12.12 0.24
CA TYR A 143 -14.51 -12.32 0.83
C TYR A 143 -15.48 -12.74 -0.24
N SER A 144 -16.28 -13.74 0.08
CA SER A 144 -17.27 -14.35 -0.81
C SER A 144 -18.32 -13.35 -1.31
N ASP A 145 -18.63 -12.32 -0.52
CA ASP A 145 -19.58 -11.26 -0.89
C ASP A 145 -18.95 -10.09 -1.67
N ALA A 146 -17.61 -10.04 -1.79
CA ALA A 146 -16.92 -8.98 -2.49
C ALA A 146 -16.97 -9.19 -4.01
N PRO A 147 -17.48 -8.23 -4.80
CA PRO A 147 -17.53 -8.38 -6.25
C PRO A 147 -16.11 -8.47 -6.86
N PRO A 148 -15.95 -9.15 -8.01
CA PRO A 148 -14.66 -9.23 -8.69
C PRO A 148 -14.13 -7.83 -9.03
N ALA A 149 -12.81 -7.68 -9.02
CA ALA A 149 -12.16 -6.42 -9.36
C ALA A 149 -10.97 -6.67 -10.28
N THR A 150 -10.82 -5.79 -11.26
CA THR A 150 -9.71 -5.78 -12.22
C THR A 150 -9.22 -4.34 -12.36
N LEU A 151 -7.93 -4.11 -12.14
CA LEU A 151 -7.31 -2.78 -12.24
C LEU A 151 -6.01 -2.85 -13.02
N ILE A 152 -5.56 -1.68 -13.50
CA ILE A 152 -4.20 -1.52 -14.01
C ILE A 152 -3.26 -1.50 -12.80
N VAL A 153 -2.25 -2.36 -12.80
CA VAL A 153 -1.23 -2.48 -11.73
C VAL A 153 0.16 -2.57 -12.37
N PRO A 154 1.25 -2.27 -11.65
CA PRO A 154 2.59 -2.60 -12.10
C PRO A 154 2.75 -4.09 -12.38
N THR A 155 3.57 -4.43 -13.37
CA THR A 155 4.04 -5.82 -13.53
C THR A 155 4.84 -6.26 -12.30
N GLY A 156 5.05 -7.56 -12.12
CA GLY A 156 5.84 -8.08 -10.99
C GLY A 156 7.23 -7.44 -10.89
N ASP A 157 7.93 -7.35 -12.02
CA ASP A 157 9.25 -6.71 -12.11
C ASP A 157 9.20 -5.21 -11.78
N ALA A 158 8.15 -4.52 -12.24
CA ALA A 158 7.93 -3.11 -11.92
C ALA A 158 7.65 -2.90 -10.43
N PHE A 159 6.88 -3.77 -9.76
CA PHE A 159 6.71 -3.72 -8.30
C PHE A 159 8.04 -3.93 -7.57
N ALA A 160 8.84 -4.90 -8.01
CA ALA A 160 10.17 -5.15 -7.46
C ALA A 160 11.05 -3.90 -7.63
N ALA A 161 11.09 -3.30 -8.81
CA ALA A 161 11.87 -2.11 -9.12
C ALA A 161 11.40 -0.85 -8.36
N TRP A 162 10.08 -0.63 -8.25
CA TRP A 162 9.53 0.49 -7.47
C TRP A 162 9.84 0.40 -5.99
N LYS A 163 9.89 -0.82 -5.45
CA LYS A 163 10.39 -1.06 -4.10
C LYS A 163 11.91 -0.99 -3.99
N SER A 164 12.64 -0.97 -5.11
CA SER A 164 14.10 -1.11 -5.18
C SER A 164 14.78 0.12 -5.79
N ALA A 165 14.31 1.36 -5.57
CA ALA A 165 14.87 2.60 -6.16
C ALA A 165 16.42 2.69 -6.19
N LEU A 166 17.10 2.09 -5.21
CA LEU A 166 18.55 1.96 -5.14
C LEU A 166 19.18 1.14 -6.27
N ALA A 167 18.49 0.11 -6.78
CA ALA A 167 18.95 -0.79 -7.84
C ALA A 167 19.05 -0.10 -9.22
N LEU A 168 18.49 1.11 -9.36
CA LEU A 168 18.59 1.93 -10.56
C LEU A 168 19.72 2.93 -10.48
N VAL A 169 19.89 3.57 -9.31
CA VAL A 169 21.07 4.38 -9.01
C VAL A 169 22.33 3.54 -9.16
N GLU A 170 22.29 2.27 -8.72
CA GLU A 170 23.38 1.29 -8.92
C GLU A 170 23.74 1.06 -10.40
N ARG A 171 22.74 1.10 -11.28
CA ARG A 171 22.93 0.95 -12.73
C ARG A 171 23.35 2.26 -13.42
N GLY A 172 23.66 3.30 -12.64
CA GLY A 172 24.06 4.62 -13.12
C GLY A 172 22.90 5.46 -13.64
N ILE A 173 21.66 5.12 -13.28
CA ILE A 173 20.47 5.78 -13.81
C ILE A 173 19.95 6.78 -12.78
N GLY A 174 20.37 8.04 -12.95
CA GLY A 174 19.92 9.18 -12.16
C GLY A 174 20.30 9.12 -10.68
N ASP A 175 19.81 10.11 -9.94
CA ASP A 175 20.03 10.24 -8.49
C ASP A 175 18.72 9.99 -7.71
N SER A 176 18.84 9.61 -6.43
CA SER A 176 17.70 9.42 -5.54
C SER A 176 18.00 9.94 -4.14
N ILE A 177 16.97 10.36 -3.41
CA ILE A 177 17.06 10.71 -2.00
C ILE A 177 16.57 9.51 -1.20
N VAL A 178 17.42 9.02 -0.29
CA VAL A 178 17.10 7.94 0.64
C VAL A 178 17.43 8.38 2.06
N SER A 179 16.81 7.75 3.06
CA SER A 179 17.14 8.05 4.45
C SER A 179 18.58 7.64 4.77
N ARG A 180 19.22 8.31 5.73
CA ARG A 180 20.61 8.00 6.16
C ARG A 180 20.77 6.53 6.54
N ALA A 181 19.78 5.97 7.24
CA ALA A 181 19.76 4.56 7.62
C ALA A 181 19.80 3.62 6.41
N VAL A 182 19.13 3.98 5.31
CA VAL A 182 19.16 3.22 4.06
C VAL A 182 20.49 3.40 3.35
N ALA A 183 21.04 4.63 3.31
CA ALA A 183 22.34 4.93 2.70
C ALA A 183 23.52 4.22 3.38
N GLU A 184 23.51 4.12 4.71
CA GLU A 184 24.55 3.46 5.53
C GLU A 184 24.31 1.95 5.69
N SER A 185 23.16 1.45 5.24
CA SER A 185 22.84 0.03 5.31
C SER A 185 23.64 -0.76 4.29
N ALA A 186 23.88 -2.02 4.64
CA ALA A 186 24.51 -2.96 3.74
C ALA A 186 23.64 -3.29 2.50
N SER A 187 22.33 -3.02 2.56
CA SER A 187 21.41 -3.10 1.42
C SER A 187 21.56 -1.95 0.41
N CYS A 188 22.27 -0.87 0.75
CA CYS A 188 22.67 0.13 -0.23
C CYS A 188 23.71 -0.47 -1.18
N PRO A 189 23.50 -0.45 -2.50
CA PRO A 189 24.49 -1.01 -3.42
C PRO A 189 25.81 -0.24 -3.32
N PRO A 190 26.97 -0.93 -3.23
CA PRO A 190 28.26 -0.28 -3.00
C PRO A 190 28.72 0.62 -4.16
N SER A 191 28.11 0.46 -5.33
CA SER A 191 28.28 1.31 -6.51
C SER A 191 27.54 2.64 -6.42
N VAL A 192 26.54 2.76 -5.53
CA VAL A 192 25.77 3.97 -5.30
C VAL A 192 26.56 4.90 -4.38
N ARG A 193 26.94 6.07 -4.89
CA ARG A 193 27.51 7.14 -4.08
C ARG A 193 26.40 7.97 -3.46
N THR A 194 26.53 8.24 -2.17
CA THR A 194 25.60 9.09 -1.43
C THR A 194 26.31 10.38 -1.02
N VAL A 195 25.58 11.49 -1.06
CA VAL A 195 26.03 12.80 -0.56
C VAL A 195 24.99 13.29 0.43
N GLY A 196 25.42 13.62 1.64
CA GLY A 196 24.54 14.20 2.65
C GLY A 196 24.15 15.64 2.29
N PHE A 197 22.96 16.06 2.69
CA PHE A 197 22.58 17.47 2.65
C PHE A 197 23.40 18.28 3.65
N SER A 198 23.71 19.53 3.29
CA SER A 198 24.39 20.50 4.17
C SER A 198 23.57 20.81 5.43
N GLU A 199 22.25 20.84 5.31
CA GLU A 199 21.32 20.80 6.45
C GLU A 199 20.63 19.42 6.48
N PRO A 200 20.72 18.66 7.58
CA PRO A 200 20.10 17.34 7.62
C PRO A 200 18.57 17.42 7.48
N LEU A 201 18.02 16.71 6.49
CA LEU A 201 16.60 16.35 6.47
C LEU A 201 16.37 15.26 7.52
N TYR A 202 15.67 15.60 8.60
CA TYR A 202 15.29 14.64 9.63
C TYR A 202 14.00 13.93 9.21
N ASP A 203 14.09 12.61 9.05
CA ASP A 203 12.95 11.74 8.79
C ASP A 203 12.84 10.74 9.96
N THR A 204 11.66 10.60 10.55
CA THR A 204 11.46 9.76 11.74
C THR A 204 10.79 8.46 11.34
N ILE A 205 11.57 7.39 11.22
CA ILE A 205 11.04 6.04 11.03
C ILE A 205 10.96 5.36 12.40
N ALA A 206 9.78 5.43 13.02
CA ALA A 206 9.52 4.77 14.30
C ALA A 206 9.07 3.32 14.07
N LEU A 207 9.87 2.36 14.54
CA LEU A 207 9.42 0.98 14.74
C LEU A 207 9.00 0.85 16.20
N VAL A 208 7.72 1.04 16.46
CA VAL A 208 7.15 0.95 17.82
C VAL A 208 6.71 -0.49 18.07
N GLN A 209 7.36 -1.16 19.01
CA GLN A 209 6.83 -2.38 19.62
C GLN A 209 6.20 -1.99 20.96
N ARG A 210 4.89 -2.22 21.13
CA ARG A 210 4.24 -2.07 22.44
C ARG A 210 4.69 -3.22 23.33
N GLU A 211 5.03 -2.94 24.60
CA GLU A 211 5.63 -3.87 25.57
C GLU A 211 4.82 -5.15 25.89
N ALA A 212 3.68 -5.37 25.24
CA ALA A 212 2.83 -6.54 25.44
C ALA A 212 2.29 -7.16 24.13
N GLU A 213 2.70 -6.68 22.95
CA GLU A 213 2.20 -7.21 21.66
C GLU A 213 3.21 -8.16 21.01
N THR A 214 2.77 -9.39 20.77
CA THR A 214 3.48 -10.36 19.94
C THR A 214 3.49 -9.91 18.48
N LEU A 215 4.68 -9.81 17.88
CA LEU A 215 4.86 -9.53 16.44
C LEU A 215 4.01 -10.52 15.61
N SER A 216 3.15 -9.98 14.74
CA SER A 216 2.35 -10.79 13.80
C SER A 216 3.26 -11.63 12.90
N PRO A 217 2.80 -12.75 12.31
CA PRO A 217 3.64 -13.61 11.49
C PRO A 217 4.34 -12.86 10.35
N ALA A 218 3.65 -11.94 9.69
CA ALA A 218 4.22 -11.10 8.64
C ALA A 218 5.20 -10.04 9.15
N SER A 219 4.95 -9.43 10.32
CA SER A 219 5.86 -8.46 10.93
C SER A 219 7.09 -9.13 11.53
N ARG A 220 6.91 -10.34 12.07
CA ARG A 220 7.99 -11.21 12.51
C ARG A 220 8.80 -11.69 11.32
N GLU A 221 8.18 -11.99 10.19
CA GLU A 221 8.89 -12.38 8.98
C GLU A 221 9.58 -11.18 8.33
N LEU A 222 8.96 -10.00 8.29
CA LEU A 222 9.61 -8.76 7.83
C LEU A 222 10.73 -8.32 8.76
N ALA A 223 10.53 -8.39 10.08
CA ALA A 223 11.55 -8.10 11.08
C ALA A 223 12.65 -9.16 11.08
N ARG A 224 12.34 -10.44 10.87
CA ARG A 224 13.33 -11.52 10.71
C ARG A 224 14.04 -11.44 9.37
N LEU A 225 13.38 -11.01 8.29
CA LEU A 225 14.00 -10.73 6.99
C LEU A 225 14.92 -9.52 7.11
N ALA A 226 14.44 -8.43 7.69
CA ALA A 226 15.25 -7.25 8.00
C ALA A 226 16.42 -7.61 8.93
N GLN A 227 16.18 -8.31 10.04
CA GLN A 227 17.19 -8.70 11.02
C GLN A 227 18.16 -9.75 10.48
N ARG A 228 17.72 -10.74 9.67
CA ARG A 228 18.64 -11.63 8.94
C ARG A 228 19.45 -10.86 7.91
N MET A 229 18.85 -9.96 7.14
CA MET A 229 19.58 -9.16 6.16
C MET A 229 20.62 -8.27 6.85
N LEU A 230 20.35 -7.84 8.08
CA LEU A 230 21.28 -7.08 8.94
C LEU A 230 22.33 -7.97 9.63
N LEU A 231 22.00 -9.18 10.09
CA LEU A 231 22.89 -10.07 10.86
C LEU A 231 23.70 -11.06 10.01
N ALA A 232 23.18 -11.53 8.87
CA ALA A 232 23.90 -12.38 7.92
C ALA A 232 25.07 -11.65 7.25
N ARG A 233 25.24 -10.36 7.53
CA ARG A 233 26.36 -9.52 7.09
C ARG A 233 27.33 -9.14 8.21
N ARG A 234 27.30 -9.80 9.36
CA ARG A 234 28.47 -9.79 10.26
C ARG A 234 29.58 -10.63 9.59
N PRO A 235 30.76 -10.07 9.27
CA PRO A 235 31.94 -10.90 9.06
C PRO A 235 32.17 -11.69 10.35
N SER A 236 32.61 -12.94 10.22
CA SER A 236 33.31 -13.61 11.32
C SER A 236 34.53 -12.73 11.65
N GLU A 237 34.47 -12.00 12.77
CA GLU A 237 35.66 -11.39 13.35
C GLU A 237 36.61 -12.51 13.86
N PRO A 238 37.93 -12.27 13.80
CA PRO A 238 38.97 -13.31 13.77
C PRO A 238 39.06 -14.19 15.02
#